data_AF-A0A0P7VTK0-F1
#
_entry.id   AF-A0A0P7VTK0-F1
#
_cell.length_a   1.000
_cell.length_b   1.000
_cell.length_c   1.000
_cell.angle_alpha   90.00
_cell.angle_beta   90.00
_cell.angle_gamma   90.00
#
_symmetry.space_group_name_H-M   'P 1'
#
loop_
_entity.id
_entity.type
_entity.pdbx_description
1 polymer ?
#
loop_
_entity_poly.entity_id
_entity_poly.type
_entity_poly.pdbx_seq_one_letter_code
_entity_poly.pdbx_strand_id
1 'polypeptide(L)'
;MLVSKHPLTGKVDEAYRCALTKRYLELMEDLQFLGYSQTHHPSVTEIIINTFGVLRHRPDSHSAQELGYTNTDFLRKMIIRIAPPKMFKDLLTLFSCLCFMARKDNKPLFLW
;
A
#
# COMPACT_ATOMS: atom_id res chain seq x y z
N MET A 1 9.11 10.64 -14.36
CA MET A 1 9.78 9.54 -15.11
C MET A 1 10.43 8.61 -14.12
N LEU A 2 10.16 7.29 -14.20
CA LEU A 2 10.88 6.27 -13.43
C LEU A 2 12.28 6.12 -14.04
N VAL A 3 13.30 6.63 -13.35
CA VAL A 3 14.71 6.45 -13.74
C VAL A 3 15.21 5.20 -13.03
N SER A 4 15.39 4.11 -13.78
CA SER A 4 16.13 2.96 -13.28
C SER A 4 17.46 2.86 -14.01
N LYS A 5 18.55 2.90 -13.23
CA LYS A 5 19.90 2.59 -13.70
C LYS A 5 20.22 1.17 -13.27
N HIS A 6 20.72 0.35 -14.18
CA HIS A 6 21.15 -1.01 -13.86
C HIS A 6 22.30 -0.94 -12.84
N PRO A 7 22.24 -1.62 -11.68
CA PRO A 7 23.18 -1.45 -10.57
C PRO A 7 24.64 -1.85 -10.89
N LEU A 8 24.88 -2.47 -12.05
CA LEU A 8 26.18 -2.99 -12.47
C LEU A 8 26.79 -2.22 -13.66
N THR A 9 25.99 -1.56 -14.50
CA THR A 9 26.47 -0.98 -15.77
C THR A 9 26.18 0.51 -15.92
N GLY A 10 25.33 1.10 -15.08
CA GLY A 10 25.01 2.53 -15.12
C GLY A 10 24.28 3.02 -16.40
N LYS A 11 24.09 2.14 -17.40
CA LYS A 11 23.31 2.40 -18.61
C LYS A 11 21.82 2.20 -18.30
N VAL A 12 21.01 3.04 -18.93
CA VAL A 12 19.55 2.88 -18.94
C VAL A 12 19.27 1.58 -19.67
N ASP A 13 18.86 0.56 -18.92
CA ASP A 13 18.33 -0.65 -19.51
C ASP A 13 16.90 -0.33 -19.96
N GLU A 14 16.79 -0.05 -21.26
CA GLU A 14 15.51 0.28 -21.89
C GLU A 14 14.50 -0.86 -21.80
N ALA A 15 14.96 -2.12 -21.82
CA ALA A 15 14.09 -3.28 -21.63
C ALA A 15 13.57 -3.33 -20.18
N TYR A 16 14.43 -3.06 -19.20
CA TYR A 16 14.03 -2.96 -17.80
C TYR A 16 13.06 -1.79 -17.56
N ARG A 17 13.30 -0.63 -18.17
CA ARG A 17 12.40 0.53 -18.11
C ARG A 17 11.02 0.20 -18.71
N CYS A 18 11.00 -0.47 -19.86
CA CYS A 18 9.76 -0.91 -20.48
C CYS A 18 9.00 -1.89 -19.60
N ALA A 19 9.68 -2.87 -19.00
CA ALA A 19 9.09 -3.84 -18.09
C ALA A 19 8.49 -3.18 -16.83
N LEU A 20 9.21 -2.23 -16.23
CA LEU A 20 8.70 -1.45 -15.08
C LEU A 20 7.48 -0.60 -15.46
N THR A 21 7.51 0.04 -16.62
CA THR A 21 6.40 0.88 -17.10
C THR A 21 5.15 0.03 -17.33
N LYS A 22 5.31 -1.13 -17.97
CA LYS A 22 4.22 -2.08 -18.18
C LYS A 22 3.62 -2.55 -16.85
N ARG A 23 4.45 -3.01 -15.91
CA ARG A 23 3.99 -3.44 -14.58
C ARG A 23 3.28 -2.31 -13.82
N TYR A 24 3.79 -1.09 -13.91
CA TYR A 24 3.16 0.08 -13.31
C TYR A 24 1.77 0.33 -13.89
N LEU A 25 1.63 0.35 -15.22
CA LEU A 25 0.34 0.57 -15.87
C LEU A 25 -0.69 -0.50 -15.50
N GLU A 26 -0.30 -1.78 -15.56
CA GLU A 26 -1.16 -2.90 -15.16
C GLU A 26 -1.58 -2.80 -13.68
N LEU A 27 -0.65 -2.44 -12.79
CA LEU A 27 -0.97 -2.23 -11.39
C LEU A 27 -1.94 -1.06 -11.20
N MET A 28 -1.71 0.07 -11.88
CA MET A 28 -2.57 1.24 -11.74
C MET A 28 -3.99 0.97 -12.26
N GLU A 29 -4.13 0.18 -13.32
CA GLU A 29 -5.43 -0.26 -13.84
C GLU A 29 -6.16 -1.14 -12.82
N ASP A 30 -5.48 -2.14 -12.25
CA ASP A 30 -6.06 -2.99 -11.19
C ASP A 30 -6.49 -2.17 -9.97
N LEU A 31 -5.64 -1.23 -9.53
CA LEU A 31 -5.96 -0.36 -8.40
C LEU A 31 -7.14 0.56 -8.72
N GLN A 32 -7.24 1.07 -9.94
CA GLN A 32 -8.38 1.89 -10.36
C GLN A 32 -9.69 1.09 -10.33
N PHE A 33 -9.66 -0.19 -10.72
CA PHE A 33 -10.82 -1.08 -10.60
C PHE A 33 -11.24 -1.31 -9.14
N LEU A 34 -10.30 -1.29 -8.20
CA LEU A 34 -10.56 -1.32 -6.76
C LEU A 34 -11.05 0.03 -6.19
N GLY A 35 -11.15 1.07 -7.03
CA GLY A 35 -11.61 2.41 -6.67
C GLY A 35 -10.48 3.38 -6.30
N TYR A 36 -9.21 2.99 -6.44
CA TYR A 36 -8.08 3.90 -6.23
C TYR A 36 -8.09 5.02 -7.27
N SER A 37 -7.73 6.22 -6.82
CA SER A 37 -7.62 7.41 -7.65
C SER A 37 -6.29 8.08 -7.34
N GLN A 38 -5.48 8.24 -8.39
CA GLN A 38 -4.14 8.82 -8.31
C GLN A 38 -4.15 10.29 -7.89
N THR A 39 -5.27 10.99 -8.04
CA THR A 39 -5.38 12.42 -7.71
C THR A 39 -5.95 12.64 -6.31
N HIS A 40 -6.74 11.69 -5.79
CA HIS A 40 -7.44 11.83 -4.50
C HIS A 40 -6.75 11.06 -3.36
N HIS A 41 -6.44 9.79 -3.59
CA HIS A 41 -5.99 8.91 -2.53
C HIS A 41 -4.59 9.24 -1.97
N PRO A 42 -3.64 9.84 -2.73
CA PRO A 42 -2.41 10.35 -2.13
C PRO A 42 -2.67 11.41 -1.05
N SER A 43 -3.50 12.42 -1.33
CA SER A 43 -3.86 13.44 -0.33
C SER A 43 -4.61 12.86 0.86
N VAL A 44 -5.50 11.89 0.63
CA VAL A 44 -6.19 11.21 1.74
C VAL A 44 -5.22 10.42 2.61
N THR A 45 -4.24 9.75 2.00
CA THR A 45 -3.21 9.00 2.74
C THR A 45 -2.41 9.93 3.66
N GLU A 46 -2.05 11.11 3.18
CA GLU A 46 -1.39 12.13 4.01
C GLU A 46 -2.25 12.56 5.20
N ILE A 47 -3.55 12.82 4.98
CA ILE A 47 -4.49 13.16 6.06
C ILE A 47 -4.57 12.03 7.09
N ILE A 48 -4.62 10.77 6.65
CA ILE A 48 -4.66 9.60 7.54
C ILE A 48 -3.41 9.57 8.43
N ILE A 49 -2.22 9.70 7.82
CA ILE A 49 -0.95 9.71 8.56
C ILE A 49 -0.92 10.87 9.57
N ASN A 50 -1.38 12.05 9.18
CA ASN A 50 -1.41 13.21 10.06
C ASN A 50 -2.45 13.05 11.20
N THR A 51 -3.55 12.35 10.95
CA THR A 51 -4.63 12.16 11.93
C THR A 51 -4.32 11.06 12.94
N PHE A 52 -3.85 9.90 12.47
CA PHE A 52 -3.61 8.73 13.32
C PHE A 52 -2.14 8.56 13.74
N GLY A 53 -1.25 9.32 13.11
CA GLY A 53 0.19 9.23 13.33
C GLY A 53 0.82 8.00 12.69
N VAL A 54 2.15 7.96 12.78
CA VAL A 54 2.94 6.77 12.47
C VAL A 54 3.25 6.06 13.79
N LEU A 55 3.21 4.73 13.79
CA LEU A 55 3.64 3.92 14.94
C LEU A 55 5.09 4.26 15.29
N ARG A 56 5.29 4.95 16.43
CA ARG A 56 6.62 5.38 16.89
C ARG A 56 7.54 4.21 17.22
N HIS A 57 6.96 3.11 17.69
CA HIS A 57 7.64 1.86 17.95
C HIS A 57 6.97 0.80 17.09
N ARG A 58 7.73 0.30 16.11
CA ARG A 58 7.28 -0.82 15.31
C ARG A 58 7.29 -2.05 16.23
N PRO A 59 6.13 -2.69 16.51
CA PRO A 59 6.14 -3.94 17.27
C PRO A 59 7.03 -4.96 16.56
N ASP A 60 7.80 -5.71 17.35
CA ASP A 60 8.49 -6.88 16.83
C ASP A 60 7.49 -7.91 16.28
N SER A 61 7.97 -8.85 15.48
CA SER A 61 7.10 -9.79 14.76
C SER A 61 6.22 -10.62 15.72
N HIS A 62 6.70 -10.88 16.94
CA HIS A 62 5.94 -11.59 17.98
C HIS A 62 4.78 -10.74 18.51
N SER A 63 5.09 -9.51 18.93
CA SER A 63 4.12 -8.54 19.43
C SER A 63 3.09 -8.18 18.36
N ALA A 64 3.49 -8.06 17.10
CA ALA A 64 2.59 -7.77 16.00
C ALA A 64 1.62 -8.93 15.72
N GLN A 65 2.06 -10.18 15.94
CA GLN A 65 1.22 -11.37 15.83
C GLN A 65 0.24 -11.47 17.00
N GLU A 66 0.70 -11.21 18.24
CA GLU A 66 -0.16 -11.16 19.44
C GLU A 66 -1.22 -10.05 19.35
N LEU A 67 -0.85 -8.88 18.82
CA LEU A 67 -1.77 -7.75 18.61
C LEU A 67 -2.70 -7.96 17.39
N GLY A 68 -2.53 -9.05 16.64
CA GLY A 68 -3.37 -9.38 15.49
C GLY A 68 -3.15 -8.49 14.26
N TYR A 69 -2.07 -7.71 14.22
CA TYR A 69 -1.77 -6.80 13.10
C TYR A 69 -1.40 -7.54 11.82
N THR A 70 -1.06 -8.82 11.90
CA THR A 70 -0.85 -9.69 10.74
C THR A 70 -2.16 -10.17 10.11
N ASN A 71 -3.29 -10.07 10.82
CA ASN A 71 -4.60 -10.52 10.34
C ASN A 71 -5.35 -9.38 9.64
N THR A 72 -5.56 -9.53 8.33
CA THR A 72 -6.25 -8.55 7.49
C THR A 72 -7.72 -8.35 7.89
N ASP A 73 -8.40 -9.38 8.38
CA ASP A 73 -9.80 -9.26 8.81
C ASP A 73 -9.92 -8.50 10.13
N PHE A 74 -8.96 -8.70 11.03
CA PHE A 74 -8.87 -7.91 12.26
C PHE A 74 -8.65 -6.43 11.94
N LEU A 75 -7.71 -6.13 11.04
CA LEU A 75 -7.44 -4.74 10.66
C LEU A 75 -8.64 -4.10 9.95
N ARG A 76 -9.36 -4.87 9.12
CA ARG A 76 -10.61 -4.40 8.49
C ARG A 76 -11.65 -4.01 9.53
N LYS A 77 -11.89 -4.87 10.54
CA LYS A 77 -12.81 -4.59 11.64
C LYS A 77 -12.36 -3.37 12.44
N MET A 78 -11.06 -3.21 12.65
CA MET A 78 -10.49 -2.05 13.34
C MET A 78 -10.78 -0.76 12.58
N ILE A 79 -10.50 -0.73 11.27
CA ILE A 79 -10.82 0.41 10.40
C ILE A 79 -12.30 0.73 10.49
N ILE A 80 -13.18 -0.28 10.43
CA ILE A 80 -14.62 -0.07 10.54
C ILE A 80 -15.02 0.59 11.86
N ARG A 81 -14.34 0.23 12.95
CA ARG A 81 -14.63 0.73 14.30
C ARG A 81 -14.12 2.16 14.54
N ILE A 82 -12.96 2.52 14.01
CA ILE A 82 -12.28 3.77 14.35
C ILE A 82 -12.34 4.83 13.25
N ALA A 83 -12.69 4.45 12.02
CA ALA A 83 -12.67 5.38 10.90
C ALA A 83 -13.78 6.42 11.02
N PRO A 84 -13.47 7.72 10.86
CA PRO A 84 -14.47 8.76 10.70
C PRO A 84 -15.38 8.44 9.51
N PRO A 85 -16.71 8.67 9.60
CA PRO A 85 -17.65 8.36 8.52
C PRO A 85 -17.28 9.00 7.18
N LYS A 86 -16.69 10.20 7.22
CA LYS A 86 -16.25 10.95 6.04
C LYS A 86 -15.05 10.32 5.31
N MET A 87 -14.26 9.51 6.00
CA MET A 87 -13.02 8.91 5.47
C MET A 87 -13.11 7.39 5.32
N PHE A 88 -14.18 6.77 5.83
CA PHE A 88 -14.36 5.33 5.88
C PHE A 88 -14.19 4.64 4.51
N LYS A 89 -14.82 5.20 3.47
CA LYS A 89 -14.73 4.63 2.11
C LYS A 89 -13.29 4.64 1.61
N ASP A 90 -12.61 5.78 1.70
CA ASP A 90 -11.24 5.94 1.21
C ASP A 90 -10.25 5.07 2.00
N LEU A 91 -10.42 4.96 3.32
CA LEU A 91 -9.64 4.06 4.17
C LEU A 91 -9.79 2.60 3.77
N LEU A 92 -11.02 2.15 3.49
CA LEU A 92 -11.26 0.79 3.03
C LEU A 92 -10.72 0.54 1.62
N THR A 93 -10.81 1.53 0.73
CA THR A 93 -10.21 1.45 -0.61
C THR A 93 -8.70 1.31 -0.51
N LEU A 94 -8.02 2.17 0.26
CA LEU A 94 -6.58 2.10 0.50
C LEU A 94 -6.17 0.75 1.10
N PHE A 95 -6.88 0.29 2.13
CA PHE A 95 -6.61 -1.01 2.75
C PHE A 95 -6.78 -2.17 1.76
N SER A 96 -7.83 -2.14 0.93
CA SER A 96 -8.07 -3.15 -0.10
C SER A 96 -6.98 -3.16 -1.17
N CYS A 97 -6.50 -1.98 -1.57
CA CYS A 97 -5.38 -1.82 -2.49
C CYS A 97 -4.08 -2.42 -1.93
N LEU A 98 -3.77 -2.15 -0.66
CA LEU A 98 -2.60 -2.72 0.00
C LEU A 98 -2.67 -4.25 0.09
N CYS A 99 -3.83 -4.80 0.49
CA CYS A 99 -4.07 -6.24 0.51
C CYS A 99 -3.98 -6.88 -0.89
N PHE A 100 -4.44 -6.19 -1.93
CA PHE A 100 -4.30 -6.64 -3.30
C PHE A 100 -2.83 -6.68 -3.73
N MET A 101 -2.07 -5.62 -3.49
CA MET A 101 -0.65 -5.55 -3.83
C MET A 101 0.17 -6.61 -3.08
N ALA A 102 -0.07 -6.78 -1.78
CA ALA A 102 0.59 -7.81 -0.97
C ALA A 102 0.37 -9.23 -1.56
N ARG A 103 -0.87 -9.54 -1.95
CA ARG A 103 -1.20 -10.82 -2.61
C ARG A 103 -0.57 -10.94 -3.99
N LYS A 104 -0.67 -9.89 -4.82
CA LYS A 104 -0.10 -9.87 -6.18
C LYS A 104 1.42 -10.08 -6.17
N ASP A 105 2.11 -9.50 -5.19
CA ASP A 105 3.56 -9.61 -5.03
C ASP A 105 4.00 -10.82 -4.21
N ASN A 106 3.08 -11.65 -3.70
CA ASN A 106 3.35 -12.74 -2.75
C ASN A 106 4.20 -12.30 -1.55
N LYS A 107 3.93 -11.09 -1.03
CA LYS A 107 4.62 -10.51 0.12
C LYS A 107 3.65 -10.31 1.29
N PRO A 108 4.13 -10.37 2.54
CA PRO A 108 3.30 -10.01 3.67
C PRO A 108 2.95 -8.53 3.59
N LEU A 109 1.72 -8.19 4.00
CA LEU A 109 1.24 -6.81 4.06
C LEU A 109 2.10 -5.95 5.01
N PHE A 110 2.63 -6.56 6.07
CA PHE A 110 3.53 -5.94 7.03
C PHE A 110 4.84 -6.72 7.12
N LEU A 111 5.95 -6.01 6.97
CA LEU A 111 7.31 -6.56 7.07
C LEU A 111 7.86 -6.36 8.49
N TRP A 112 7.19 -6.87 9.54
CA TRP A 112 7.54 -6.62 10.95
C TRP A 112 8.99 -6.97 11.26
#